data_AF-A0A0J8VIR7-F1
#
_entry.id   AF-A0A0J8VIR7-F1
#
_cell.length_a   1.000
_cell.length_b   1.000
_cell.length_c   1.000
_cell.angle_alpha   90.00
_cell.angle_beta   90.00
_cell.angle_gamma   90.00
#
_symmetry.space_group_name_H-M   'P 1'
#
loop_
_entity.id
_entity.type
_entity.pdbx_description
1 polymer ?
#
loop_
_entity_poly.entity_id
_entity_poly.type
_entity_poly.pdbx_seq_one_letter_code
_entity_poly.pdbx_strand_id
1 'polypeptide(L)'
;MSRSRADVIIDRIHNALSGDPLYATNLLYQSLESASFGMVKVVVFFFQVADNDLSADMSAREVLARLHDEGIFVAFHKTRRREGERLLTVSQALNTENFNYTYGNLQGFTRLWLIKTTEAERALRDMKAQQKNVVFRH
;
A
#
# COMPACT_ATOMS: atom_id res chain seq x y z
N MET A 1 8.67 -22.44 -14.81
CA MET A 1 8.93 -21.00 -15.00
C MET A 1 9.00 -20.35 -13.63
N SER A 2 10.02 -19.55 -13.32
CA SER A 2 10.04 -18.77 -12.07
C SER A 2 8.94 -17.72 -12.13
N ARG A 3 8.08 -17.63 -11.11
CA ARG A 3 7.10 -16.53 -11.00
C ARG A 3 7.83 -15.19 -11.03
N SER A 4 7.32 -14.22 -11.79
CA SER A 4 7.89 -12.88 -11.80
C SER A 4 7.67 -12.22 -10.43
N ARG A 5 8.49 -11.23 -10.09
CA ARG A 5 8.32 -10.44 -8.85
C ARG A 5 6.95 -9.76 -8.83
N ALA A 6 6.54 -9.22 -9.99
CA ALA A 6 5.26 -8.57 -10.15
C ALA A 6 4.10 -9.54 -9.93
N ASP A 7 4.18 -10.79 -10.39
CA ASP A 7 3.17 -11.82 -10.13
C ASP A 7 2.97 -12.02 -8.63
N VAL A 8 4.05 -12.12 -7.86
CA VAL A 8 3.97 -12.32 -6.41
C VAL A 8 3.36 -11.10 -5.71
N ILE A 9 3.69 -9.89 -6.16
CA ILE A 9 3.11 -8.65 -5.61
C ILE A 9 1.62 -8.56 -5.92
N ILE A 10 1.23 -8.86 -7.16
CA ILE A 10 -0.17 -8.85 -7.63
C ILE A 10 -1.00 -9.88 -6.86
N ASP A 11 -0.53 -11.12 -6.74
CA ASP A 11 -1.18 -12.15 -5.91
C ASP A 11 -1.39 -11.67 -4.48
N ARG A 12 -0.38 -11.02 -3.89
CA ARG A 12 -0.47 -10.46 -2.53
C ARG A 12 -1.51 -9.34 -2.43
N ILE A 13 -1.59 -8.49 -3.44
CA ILE A 13 -2.58 -7.40 -3.51
C ILE A 13 -3.99 -7.96 -3.59
N HIS A 14 -4.26 -8.92 -4.47
CA HIS A 14 -5.58 -9.55 -4.56
C HIS A 14 -5.97 -10.24 -3.26
N ASN A 15 -5.04 -10.96 -2.64
CA ASN A 15 -5.29 -11.58 -1.34
C ASN A 15 -5.62 -10.52 -0.27
N ALA A 16 -4.87 -9.42 -0.20
CA ALA A 16 -5.19 -8.31 0.71
C ALA A 16 -6.60 -7.74 0.45
N LEU A 17 -6.93 -7.54 -0.82
CA LEU A 17 -8.22 -6.99 -1.23
C LEU A 17 -9.37 -7.98 -1.08
N SER A 18 -9.13 -9.28 -1.05
CA SER A 18 -10.18 -10.28 -0.78
C SER A 18 -10.58 -10.32 0.69
N GLY A 19 -9.72 -9.83 1.58
CA GLY A 19 -9.88 -10.00 3.02
C GLY A 19 -9.45 -11.38 3.52
N ASP A 20 -8.86 -12.20 2.65
CA ASP A 20 -8.12 -13.37 3.10
C ASP A 20 -7.06 -12.91 4.11
N PRO A 21 -6.89 -13.63 5.23
CA PRO A 21 -5.86 -13.33 6.20
C PRO A 21 -4.51 -13.63 5.55
N LEU A 22 -3.99 -12.64 4.80
CA LEU A 22 -2.57 -12.48 4.60
C LEU A 22 -1.92 -12.71 5.95
N TYR A 23 -1.07 -13.73 6.10
CA TYR A 23 -0.30 -14.00 7.31
C TYR A 23 -0.01 -12.68 8.03
N ALA A 24 -0.72 -12.47 9.15
CA ALA A 24 -1.18 -11.18 9.67
C ALA A 24 -0.08 -10.25 10.21
N THR A 25 1.17 -10.51 9.86
CA THR A 25 2.33 -9.78 10.34
C THR A 25 2.59 -8.47 9.57
N ASN A 26 2.08 -8.32 8.35
CA ASN A 26 2.42 -7.17 7.48
C ASN A 26 1.23 -6.28 7.10
N LEU A 27 -0.02 -6.68 7.38
CA LEU A 27 -1.21 -5.86 7.12
C LEU A 27 -1.35 -4.81 8.22
N LEU A 28 -1.32 -3.53 7.84
CA LEU A 28 -1.42 -2.40 8.77
C LEU A 28 -2.85 -1.87 8.86
N TYR A 29 -3.57 -1.88 7.74
CA TYR A 29 -4.88 -1.25 7.64
C TYR A 29 -5.70 -1.86 6.51
N GLN A 30 -6.99 -2.02 6.74
CA GLN A 30 -7.98 -2.40 5.75
C GLN A 30 -9.31 -1.70 6.07
N SER A 31 -9.89 -1.03 5.07
CA SER A 31 -11.15 -0.29 5.25
C SER A 31 -11.93 -0.17 3.94
N LEU A 32 -13.21 0.19 4.07
CA LEU A 32 -14.08 0.65 3.00
C LEU A 32 -14.32 2.14 3.20
N GLU A 33 -13.88 2.94 2.24
CA GLU A 33 -13.89 4.39 2.33
C GLU A 33 -14.85 4.98 1.30
N SER A 34 -15.58 6.02 1.70
CA SER A 34 -16.42 6.79 0.79
C SER A 34 -15.60 7.89 0.13
N ALA A 35 -15.59 7.92 -1.20
CA ALA A 35 -15.00 8.98 -2.00
C ALA A 35 -16.06 9.66 -2.88
N SER A 36 -15.76 10.85 -3.40
CA SER A 36 -16.65 11.60 -4.31
C SER A 36 -17.01 10.84 -5.59
N PHE A 37 -16.22 9.83 -5.93
CA PHE A 37 -16.39 8.97 -7.10
C PHE A 37 -16.86 7.55 -6.75
N GLY A 38 -17.36 7.33 -5.53
CA GLY A 38 -17.92 6.07 -5.07
C GLY A 38 -17.14 5.43 -3.93
N MET A 39 -17.56 4.22 -3.55
CA MET A 39 -16.91 3.44 -2.50
C MET A 39 -15.57 2.87 -3.00
N VAL A 40 -14.56 2.95 -2.15
CA VAL A 40 -13.20 2.49 -2.43
C VAL A 40 -12.74 1.58 -1.32
N LYS A 41 -12.29 0.37 -1.67
CA LYS A 41 -11.60 -0.50 -0.71
C LYS A 41 -10.15 -0.06 -0.60
N VAL A 42 -9.65 0.07 0.63
CA VAL A 42 -8.28 0.50 0.91
C VAL A 42 -7.59 -0.57 1.74
N VAL A 43 -6.38 -0.96 1.33
CA VAL A 43 -5.51 -1.84 2.11
C VAL A 43 -4.09 -1.28 2.15
N VAL A 44 -3.44 -1.42 3.30
CA VAL A 44 -2.10 -0.89 3.54
C VAL A 44 -1.25 -1.96 4.20
N PHE A 45 -0.11 -2.28 3.61
CA PHE A 45 0.77 -3.33 4.14
C PHE A 45 2.23 -3.14 3.72
N PHE A 46 3.14 -3.75 4.46
CA PHE A 46 4.56 -3.80 4.08
C PHE A 46 4.84 -5.00 3.16
N PHE A 47 5.69 -4.79 2.15
CA PHE A 47 6.11 -5.84 1.24
C PHE A 47 7.56 -5.63 0.77
N GLN A 48 8.29 -6.73 0.58
CA GLN A 48 9.65 -6.70 0.06
C GLN A 48 9.61 -6.74 -1.47
N VAL A 49 9.96 -5.61 -2.12
CA VAL A 49 9.78 -5.45 -3.58
C VAL A 49 11.03 -5.90 -4.33
N ALA A 50 12.23 -5.54 -3.86
CA ALA A 50 13.50 -5.99 -4.43
C ALA A 50 14.71 -5.60 -3.57
N ASP A 51 15.88 -6.15 -3.91
CA ASP A 51 17.16 -5.85 -3.25
C ASP A 51 17.78 -4.51 -3.70
N ASN A 52 17.32 -3.91 -4.81
CA ASN A 52 17.79 -2.59 -5.28
C ASN A 52 16.68 -1.72 -5.89
N ASP A 53 16.93 -0.41 -6.03
CA ASP A 53 15.92 0.57 -6.43
C ASP A 53 15.45 0.41 -7.88
N LEU A 54 16.36 0.13 -8.83
CA LEU A 54 16.00 0.00 -10.24
C LEU A 54 15.05 -1.16 -10.50
N SER A 55 15.33 -2.33 -9.92
CA SER A 55 14.47 -3.50 -10.06
C SER A 55 13.12 -3.30 -9.37
N ALA A 56 13.10 -2.62 -8.22
CA ALA A 56 11.86 -2.29 -7.55
C ALA A 56 10.97 -1.35 -8.36
N ASP A 57 11.55 -0.37 -9.06
CA ASP A 57 10.78 0.56 -9.90
C ASP A 57 10.24 -0.10 -11.17
N MET A 58 11.00 -1.04 -11.77
CA MET A 58 10.49 -1.86 -12.88
C MET A 58 9.30 -2.72 -12.44
N SER A 59 9.42 -3.42 -11.31
CA SER A 59 8.31 -4.21 -10.75
C SER A 59 7.10 -3.34 -10.41
N ALA A 60 7.30 -2.15 -9.84
CA ALA A 60 6.21 -1.23 -9.53
C ALA A 60 5.45 -0.77 -10.79
N ARG A 61 6.18 -0.47 -11.89
CA ARG A 61 5.55 -0.10 -13.17
C ARG A 61 4.77 -1.25 -13.78
N GLU A 62 5.31 -2.47 -13.74
CA GLU A 62 4.62 -3.66 -14.23
C GLU A 62 3.34 -3.93 -13.43
N VAL A 63 3.41 -3.87 -12.09
CA VAL A 63 2.26 -4.03 -11.20
C VAL A 63 1.18 -2.98 -11.50
N LEU A 64 1.56 -1.71 -11.63
CA LEU A 64 0.63 -0.63 -11.97
C LEU A 64 -0.04 -0.82 -13.33
N ALA A 65 0.71 -1.26 -14.34
CA ALA A 65 0.17 -1.49 -15.68
C ALA A 65 -0.85 -2.64 -15.68
N ARG A 66 -0.57 -3.73 -14.95
CA ARG A 66 -1.43 -4.91 -14.91
C ARG A 66 -2.71 -4.72 -14.10
N LEU A 67 -2.64 -3.91 -13.03
CA LEU A 67 -3.79 -3.65 -12.15
C LEU A 67 -4.68 -2.49 -12.64
N HIS A 68 -4.24 -1.75 -13.65
CA HIS A 68 -4.96 -0.59 -14.17
C HIS A 68 -6.39 -0.94 -14.60
N ASP A 69 -6.55 -1.99 -15.40
CA ASP A 69 -7.83 -2.39 -15.98
C ASP A 69 -8.79 -3.00 -14.94
N GLU A 70 -8.26 -3.38 -13.78
CA GLU A 70 -9.03 -3.88 -12.63
C GLU A 70 -9.54 -2.75 -11.73
N GLY A 71 -9.25 -1.49 -12.06
CA GLY A 71 -9.61 -0.35 -11.22
C GLY A 71 -8.88 -0.36 -9.87
N ILE A 72 -7.66 -0.89 -9.85
CA ILE A 72 -6.80 -0.97 -8.67
C ILE A 72 -5.59 -0.05 -8.88
N PHE A 73 -5.35 0.84 -7.92
CA PHE A 73 -4.15 1.67 -7.90
C PHE A 73 -3.25 1.31 -6.72
N VAL A 74 -1.94 1.29 -6.94
CA VAL A 74 -0.93 0.96 -5.93
C VAL A 74 0.08 2.09 -5.79
N ALA A 75 0.21 2.64 -4.59
CA ALA A 75 1.28 3.58 -4.26
C ALA A 75 2.37 2.86 -3.46
N PHE A 76 3.62 2.98 -3.92
CA PHE A 76 4.79 2.39 -3.29
C PHE A 76 5.59 3.45 -2.54
N HIS A 77 5.95 3.18 -1.29
CA HIS A 77 6.79 4.07 -0.49
C HIS A 77 7.95 3.33 0.14
N LYS A 78 9.18 3.76 -0.16
CA LYS A 78 10.41 3.20 0.42
C LYS A 78 10.46 3.51 1.91
N THR A 79 10.54 2.47 2.74
CA THR A 79 10.62 2.64 4.20
C THR A 79 12.08 2.76 4.62
N ARG A 80 12.32 3.35 5.80
CA ARG A 80 13.64 3.36 6.45
C ARG A 80 13.90 2.14 7.33
N ARG A 81 12.97 1.17 7.40
CA ARG A 81 13.04 0.06 8.38
C ARG A 81 14.00 -1.03 7.95
N ARG A 82 13.90 -1.44 6.69
CA ARG A 82 14.68 -2.53 6.09
C ARG A 82 14.93 -2.21 4.63
N GLU A 83 16.11 -2.57 4.15
CA GLU A 83 16.45 -2.47 2.73
C GLU A 83 15.48 -3.33 1.90
N GLY A 84 14.99 -2.78 0.80
CA GLY A 84 14.03 -3.46 -0.08
C GLY A 84 12.58 -3.53 0.40
N GLU A 85 12.28 -3.15 1.64
CA GLU A 85 10.91 -3.09 2.16
C GLU A 85 10.22 -1.79 1.71
N ARG A 86 9.02 -1.93 1.13
CA ARG A 86 8.15 -0.81 0.77
C ARG A 86 6.81 -0.92 1.49
N LEU A 87 6.29 0.22 1.93
CA LEU A 87 4.90 0.37 2.31
C LEU A 87 4.08 0.48 1.03
N LEU A 88 3.09 -0.40 0.89
CA LEU A 88 2.13 -0.39 -0.20
C LEU A 88 0.81 0.15 0.32
N THR A 89 0.30 1.18 -0.33
CA THR A 89 -1.08 1.64 -0.16
C THR A 89 -1.81 1.27 -1.44
N VAL A 90 -2.81 0.41 -1.32
CA VAL A 90 -3.61 -0.06 -2.44
C VAL A 90 -5.03 0.45 -2.26
N SER A 91 -5.63 0.90 -3.36
CA SER A 91 -7.04 1.18 -3.39
C SER A 91 -7.71 0.54 -4.60
N GLN A 92 -8.94 0.07 -4.41
CA GLN A 92 -9.78 -0.54 -5.44
C GLN A 92 -11.12 0.19 -5.50
N ALA A 93 -11.46 0.75 -6.65
CA ALA A 93 -12.80 1.29 -6.87
C ALA A 93 -13.82 0.14 -6.95
N LEU A 94 -14.89 0.22 -6.15
CA LEU A 94 -15.94 -0.80 -6.16
C LEU A 94 -17.01 -0.58 -7.23
N ASN A 95 -17.01 0.60 -7.86
CA ASN A 95 -17.87 0.92 -8.98
C ASN A 95 -17.10 1.78 -9.99
N THR A 96 -16.52 1.12 -11.00
CA THR A 96 -15.79 1.76 -12.09
C THR A 96 -16.72 2.35 -13.17
N GLU A 97 -18.02 2.03 -13.14
CA GLU A 97 -19.03 2.59 -14.05
C GLU A 97 -19.60 3.93 -13.56
N ASN A 98 -19.21 4.37 -12.36
CA ASN A 98 -19.59 5.68 -11.85
C ASN A 98 -19.06 6.79 -12.79
N PHE A 99 -19.93 7.69 -13.22
CA PHE A 99 -19.57 8.80 -14.12
C PHE A 99 -18.47 9.73 -13.56
N ASN A 100 -18.33 9.81 -12.23
CA ASN A 100 -17.29 10.58 -11.56
C ASN A 100 -15.98 9.78 -11.38
N TYR A 101 -15.99 8.48 -11.65
CA TYR A 101 -14.80 7.66 -11.56
C TYR A 101 -13.86 7.95 -12.72
N THR A 102 -12.60 8.20 -12.36
CA THR A 102 -11.48 8.16 -13.28
C THR A 102 -10.32 7.49 -12.57
N TYR A 103 -9.44 6.83 -13.31
CA TYR A 103 -8.24 6.25 -12.73
C TYR A 103 -7.34 7.32 -12.07
N GLY A 104 -7.36 8.56 -12.60
CA GLY A 104 -6.69 9.71 -11.99
C GLY A 104 -7.24 10.08 -10.60
N ASN A 105 -8.56 10.00 -10.41
CA ASN A 105 -9.19 10.23 -9.11
C ASN A 105 -8.78 9.15 -8.09
N LEU A 106 -8.75 7.89 -8.52
CA LEU A 106 -8.28 6.77 -7.69
C LEU A 106 -6.80 6.92 -7.31
N GLN A 107 -5.96 7.34 -8.27
CA GLN A 107 -4.56 7.65 -8.03
C GLN A 107 -4.38 8.77 -7.00
N GLY A 108 -5.12 9.88 -7.14
CA GLY A 108 -5.10 10.99 -6.19
C GLY A 108 -5.53 10.56 -4.79
N PHE A 109 -6.62 9.81 -4.70
CA PHE A 109 -7.13 9.23 -3.46
C PHE A 109 -6.11 8.32 -2.77
N THR A 110 -5.48 7.42 -3.52
CA THR A 110 -4.47 6.49 -2.97
C THR A 110 -3.25 7.24 -2.44
N ARG A 111 -2.79 8.29 -3.15
CA ARG A 111 -1.66 9.11 -2.71
C ARG A 111 -1.95 9.86 -1.41
N LEU A 112 -3.16 10.37 -1.23
CA LEU A 112 -3.58 10.99 0.03
C LEU A 112 -3.56 9.98 1.18
N TRP A 113 -4.02 8.76 0.93
CA TRP A 113 -3.94 7.66 1.91
C TRP A 113 -2.50 7.29 2.26
N LEU A 114 -1.60 7.27 1.27
CA LEU A 114 -0.20 7.02 1.52
C LEU A 114 0.41 8.09 2.43
N ILE A 115 0.12 9.38 2.19
CA ILE A 115 0.60 10.48 3.04
C ILE A 115 0.10 10.28 4.47
N LYS A 116 -1.21 10.13 4.67
CA LYS A 116 -1.81 9.91 6.00
C LYS A 116 -1.19 8.72 6.74
N THR A 117 -0.98 7.61 6.04
CA THR A 117 -0.42 6.39 6.66
C THR A 117 1.05 6.54 7.00
N THR A 118 1.86 7.19 6.15
CA THR A 118 3.26 7.48 6.45
C THR A 118 3.43 8.46 7.60
N GLU A 119 2.58 9.48 7.71
CA GLU A 119 2.58 10.43 8.82
C GLU A 119 2.19 9.75 10.14
N ALA A 120 1.14 8.94 10.13
CA ALA A 120 0.72 8.16 11.30
C ALA A 120 1.82 7.19 11.75
N GLU A 121 2.51 6.56 10.80
CA GLU A 121 3.61 5.65 11.08
C GLU A 121 4.81 6.37 11.71
N ARG A 122 5.14 7.57 11.20
CA ARG A 122 6.17 8.43 11.78
C ARG A 122 5.79 8.86 13.21
N ALA A 123 4.57 9.34 13.43
CA ALA A 123 4.10 9.75 14.74
C ALA A 123 4.19 8.60 15.76
N LEU A 124 3.80 7.38 15.37
CA LEU A 124 3.90 6.19 16.22
C LEU A 124 5.35 5.85 16.58
N ARG A 125 6.31 6.03 15.65
CA ARG A 125 7.74 5.85 15.94
C ARG A 125 8.23 6.88 16.94
N ASP A 126 7.89 8.14 16.74
CA ASP A 126 8.33 9.24 17.60
C ASP A 126 7.79 9.06 19.03
N MET A 127 6.53 8.66 19.19
CA MET A 127 5.94 8.30 20.49
C MET A 127 6.68 7.14 21.17
N LYS A 128 6.98 6.06 20.43
CA LYS A 128 7.73 4.91 20.98
C LYS A 128 9.16 5.28 21.39
N ALA A 129 9.82 6.16 20.64
CA ALA A 129 11.15 6.65 20.99
C ALA A 129 11.13 7.50 22.26
N GLN A 130 10.11 8.37 22.42
CA GLN A 130 9.90 9.16 23.62
C GLN A 130 9.64 8.26 24.84
N GLN A 131 8.78 7.24 24.73
CA GLN A 131 8.51 6.29 25.81
C GLN A 131 9.75 5.52 26.26
N LYS A 132 10.60 5.06 25.33
CA LYS A 132 11.88 4.42 25.68
C LYS A 132 12.79 5.36 26.47
N ASN A 133 12.91 6.61 26.07
CA ASN A 133 13.76 7.59 26.76
C ASN A 133 13.27 7.94 28.17
N VAL A 134 11.97 7.82 28.45
CA VAL A 134 11.41 8.01 29.80
C VAL A 134 11.76 6.82 30.72
N VAL A 135 11.77 5.59 30.20
CA VAL A 135 12.11 4.38 30.98
C VAL A 135 13.59 4.34 31.40
N PHE A 136 14.50 4.93 30.62
CA PHE A 136 15.94 4.97 30.95
C PHE A 136 16.35 6.13 31.88
N ARG A 137 15.42 6.98 32.32
CA ARG A 137 15.71 8.13 33.21
C ARG A 137 15.33 7.89 34.68
N HIS A 138 15.03 6.65 35.08
CA HIS A 138 14.78 6.26 36.46
C HIS A 138 15.83 5.27 36.96
#